data_AF-A0A0F9BCU1-F1
#
_entry.id   AF-A0A0F9BCU1-F1
#
_cell.length_a   1.000
_cell.length_b   1.000
_cell.length_c   1.000
_cell.angle_alpha   90.00
_cell.angle_beta   90.00
_cell.angle_gamma   90.00
#
_symmetry.space_group_name_H-M   'P 1'
#
loop_
_entity.id
_entity.type
_entity.pdbx_description
1 polymer ?
#
loop_
_entity_poly.entity_id
_entity_poly.type
_entity_poly.pdbx_seq_one_letter_code
_entity_poly.pdbx_strand_id
1 'polypeptide(L)'
;ELEKVARRVANNEPKEYDLIFNVPPGTTKTATVSIFFPIWCWVNWFWMRFITSSHSSPLSLESAEYSRDVIRSEKFKQIFPEIAVKQNKDTKSNFRVVKNVGGVWISGGGRVSTSVTAKIMGFHSHIRIPDDLIDPEGAISEAEIRKANSHLDVLSTRKVDKEVSVMIMISQLRLSGFRLSGATIYIPE
;
A
#
# COMPACT_ATOMS: atom_id res chain seq x y z
N GLU A 1 15.23 2.24 -3.48
CA GLU A 1 14.58 1.02 -2.96
C GLU A 1 13.15 0.79 -3.46
N LEU A 2 12.16 1.65 -3.17
CA LEU A 2 10.76 1.45 -3.62
C LEU A 2 10.62 1.18 -5.12
N GLU A 3 11.29 1.98 -5.95
CA GLU A 3 11.31 1.79 -7.41
C GLU A 3 11.88 0.43 -7.81
N LYS A 4 12.98 -0.02 -7.18
CA LYS A 4 13.59 -1.32 -7.48
C LYS A 4 12.60 -2.45 -7.21
N VAL A 5 11.94 -2.41 -6.06
CA VAL A 5 10.90 -3.38 -5.69
C VAL A 5 9.76 -3.39 -6.71
N ALA A 6 9.25 -2.22 -7.10
CA ALA A 6 8.17 -2.14 -8.09
C ALA A 6 8.59 -2.69 -9.46
N ARG A 7 9.81 -2.40 -9.92
CA ARG A 7 10.35 -2.94 -11.18
C ARG A 7 10.47 -4.47 -11.16
N ARG A 8 11.00 -5.05 -10.06
CA ARG A 8 11.06 -6.51 -9.90
C ARG A 8 9.67 -7.14 -9.98
N VAL A 9 8.70 -6.58 -9.25
CA VAL A 9 7.31 -7.02 -9.30
C VAL A 9 6.73 -6.89 -10.72
N ALA A 10 7.03 -5.80 -11.42
CA ALA A 10 6.57 -5.57 -12.78
C ALA A 10 7.13 -6.59 -13.79
N ASN A 11 8.40 -6.97 -13.61
CA ASN A 11 9.10 -7.94 -14.43
C ASN A 11 8.82 -9.40 -14.04
N ASN A 12 7.95 -9.64 -13.04
CA ASN A 12 7.68 -10.96 -12.50
C ASN A 12 8.94 -11.66 -11.97
N GLU A 13 9.87 -10.89 -11.42
CA GLU A 13 11.10 -11.40 -10.81
C GLU A 13 10.84 -11.77 -9.35
N PRO A 14 11.48 -12.84 -8.82
CA PRO A 14 11.39 -13.19 -7.41
C PRO A 14 11.78 -12.01 -6.53
N LYS A 15 11.07 -11.80 -5.43
CA LYS A 15 11.45 -10.78 -4.44
C LYS A 15 12.73 -11.20 -3.72
N GLU A 16 13.60 -10.24 -3.45
CA GLU A 16 14.78 -10.48 -2.61
C GLU A 16 14.42 -10.51 -1.12
N TYR A 17 13.57 -9.57 -0.71
CA TYR A 17 13.15 -9.40 0.67
C TYR A 17 11.84 -8.60 0.73
N ASP A 18 11.13 -8.69 1.86
CA ASP A 18 10.15 -7.69 2.23
C ASP A 18 10.88 -6.44 2.75
N LEU A 19 10.29 -5.26 2.57
CA LEU A 19 10.87 -3.98 2.99
C LEU A 19 10.26 -3.52 4.31
N ILE A 20 11.08 -2.99 5.21
CA ILE A 20 10.63 -2.35 6.43
C ILE A 20 11.28 -0.97 6.56
N PHE A 21 10.47 0.07 6.48
CA PHE A 21 10.88 1.45 6.72
C PHE A 21 10.59 1.81 8.17
N ASN A 22 11.64 2.07 8.94
CA ASN A 22 11.53 2.63 10.28
C ASN A 22 11.93 4.11 10.22
N VAL A 23 10.94 5.00 10.31
CA VAL A 23 11.09 6.43 10.04
C VAL A 23 10.36 7.24 11.12
N PRO A 24 11.00 8.29 11.68
CA PRO A 24 10.42 9.13 12.74
C PRO A 24 9.00 9.67 12.47
N PRO A 25 8.25 10.04 13.54
CA PRO A 25 7.00 10.78 13.41
C PRO A 25 7.20 12.14 12.71
N GLY A 26 6.12 12.73 12.19
CA GLY A 26 6.17 14.05 11.52
C GLY A 26 6.81 14.06 10.13
N THR A 27 7.22 12.90 9.61
CA THR A 27 7.78 12.75 8.26
C THR A 27 6.71 12.43 7.20
N THR A 28 7.03 12.65 5.93
CA THR A 28 6.14 12.39 4.77
C THR A 28 6.09 10.92 4.34
N LYS A 29 6.38 9.97 5.24
CA LYS A 29 6.49 8.54 4.93
C LYS A 29 5.18 7.93 4.41
N THR A 30 4.05 8.19 5.07
CA THR A 30 2.72 7.74 4.66
C THR A 30 2.35 8.34 3.31
N ALA A 31 2.60 9.63 3.11
CA ALA A 31 2.36 10.27 1.83
C ALA A 31 3.21 9.63 0.71
N THR A 32 4.49 9.39 0.96
CA THR A 32 5.39 8.82 -0.03
C THR A 32 5.01 7.38 -0.40
N VAL A 33 4.80 6.52 0.59
CA VAL A 33 4.67 5.07 0.36
C VAL A 33 3.21 4.62 0.23
N SER A 34 2.30 5.17 1.04
CA SER A 34 0.88 4.75 1.06
C SER A 34 0.00 5.55 0.09
N ILE A 35 0.43 6.72 -0.37
CA ILE A 35 -0.34 7.59 -1.28
C ILE A 35 0.34 7.67 -2.67
N PHE A 36 1.55 8.22 -2.75
CA PHE A 36 2.19 8.53 -4.02
C PHE A 36 2.80 7.31 -4.71
N PHE A 37 3.39 6.38 -3.97
CA PHE A 37 4.02 5.20 -4.57
C PHE A 37 3.04 4.31 -5.36
N PRO A 38 1.82 3.99 -4.89
CA PRO A 38 0.81 3.30 -5.70
C PRO A 38 0.44 4.07 -6.98
N ILE A 39 0.33 5.39 -6.91
CA ILE A 39 0.03 6.24 -8.08
C ILE A 39 1.16 6.14 -9.10
N TRP A 40 2.40 6.32 -8.66
CA TRP A 40 3.58 6.19 -9.51
C TRP A 40 3.65 4.78 -10.14
N CYS A 41 3.32 3.74 -9.38
CA CYS A 41 3.22 2.39 -9.92
C CYS A 41 2.13 2.27 -10.97
N TRP A 42 0.96 2.90 -10.82
CA TRP A 42 -0.11 2.82 -11.82
C TRP A 42 0.17 3.60 -13.10
N VAL A 43 0.92 4.70 -13.01
CA VAL A 43 1.41 5.42 -14.19
C VAL A 43 2.29 4.52 -15.06
N ASN A 44 3.19 3.76 -14.43
CA ASN A 44 4.09 2.85 -15.14
C ASN A 44 3.41 1.51 -15.50
N TRP A 45 2.61 0.96 -14.58
CA TRP A 45 2.02 -0.37 -14.60
C TRP A 45 0.59 -0.35 -14.00
N PHE A 46 -0.36 0.18 -14.76
CA PHE A 46 -1.76 0.37 -14.35
C PHE A 46 -2.48 -0.91 -13.88
N TRP A 47 -1.94 -2.10 -14.18
CA TRP A 47 -2.45 -3.40 -13.73
C TRP A 47 -2.11 -3.74 -12.27
N MET A 48 -1.20 -2.99 -11.62
CA MET A 48 -0.75 -3.32 -10.27
C MET A 48 -1.84 -3.23 -9.20
N ARG A 49 -1.88 -4.20 -8.29
CA ARG A 49 -2.86 -4.34 -7.21
C ARG A 49 -2.19 -4.13 -5.86
N PHE A 50 -2.81 -3.32 -5.03
CA PHE A 50 -2.34 -2.93 -3.72
C PHE A 50 -3.33 -3.31 -2.62
N ILE A 51 -2.81 -3.77 -1.48
CA ILE A 51 -3.54 -3.76 -0.21
C ILE A 51 -2.79 -2.82 0.72
N THR A 52 -3.46 -1.78 1.20
CA THR A 52 -2.92 -0.84 2.18
C THR A 52 -3.67 -1.00 3.49
N SER A 53 -3.00 -0.89 4.62
CA SER A 53 -3.67 -0.96 5.91
C SER A 53 -3.00 -0.11 6.96
N SER A 54 -3.79 0.40 7.92
CA SER A 54 -3.27 1.13 9.09
C SER A 54 -3.84 0.59 10.40
N HIS A 55 -3.38 1.08 11.55
CA HIS A 55 -3.97 0.75 12.85
C HIS A 55 -5.46 1.11 12.91
N SER A 56 -5.88 2.19 12.24
CA SER A 56 -7.28 2.62 12.18
C SER A 56 -7.84 2.61 10.75
N SER A 57 -9.13 2.27 10.63
CA SER A 57 -9.84 2.31 9.35
C SER A 57 -9.92 3.72 8.76
N PRO A 58 -10.23 4.80 9.53
CA PRO A 58 -10.29 6.15 8.98
C PRO A 58 -9.00 6.58 8.30
N LEU A 59 -7.83 6.37 8.92
CA LEU A 59 -6.53 6.76 8.34
C LEU A 59 -6.23 6.00 7.04
N SER A 60 -6.55 4.70 6.99
CA SER A 60 -6.36 3.93 5.76
C SER A 60 -7.31 4.36 4.63
N LEU A 61 -8.50 4.84 4.97
CA LEU A 61 -9.47 5.36 3.99
C LEU A 61 -9.10 6.75 3.50
N GLU A 62 -8.65 7.62 4.41
CA GLU A 62 -8.14 8.97 4.09
C GLU A 62 -6.95 8.90 3.12
N SER A 63 -5.99 8.00 3.37
CA SER A 63 -4.88 7.75 2.44
C SER A 63 -5.36 7.31 1.04
N ALA A 64 -6.46 6.53 0.95
CA ALA A 64 -7.05 6.14 -0.32
C ALA A 64 -7.81 7.28 -0.99
N GLU A 65 -8.46 8.14 -0.22
CA GLU A 65 -9.09 9.37 -0.69
C GLU A 65 -8.06 10.30 -1.31
N TYR A 66 -6.97 10.62 -0.60
CA TYR A 66 -5.88 11.40 -1.17
C TYR A 66 -5.29 10.78 -2.43
N SER A 67 -5.18 9.46 -2.51
CA SER A 67 -4.71 8.79 -3.72
C SER A 67 -5.64 9.07 -4.92
N ARG A 68 -6.96 9.03 -4.68
CA ARG A 68 -7.97 9.29 -5.71
C ARG A 68 -8.00 10.77 -6.09
N ASP A 69 -7.85 11.67 -5.12
CA ASP A 69 -7.86 13.11 -5.36
C ASP A 69 -6.68 13.54 -6.20
N VAL A 70 -5.49 12.97 -5.96
CA VAL A 70 -4.33 13.19 -6.83
C VAL A 70 -4.63 12.74 -8.25
N ILE A 71 -5.15 11.52 -8.47
CA ILE A 71 -5.48 11.02 -9.82
C ILE A 71 -6.59 11.86 -10.48
N ARG A 72 -7.52 12.40 -9.69
CA ARG A 72 -8.63 13.25 -10.18
C ARG A 72 -8.23 14.69 -10.41
N SER A 73 -7.10 15.13 -9.86
CA SER A 73 -6.62 16.51 -9.97
C SER A 73 -6.39 16.89 -11.43
N GLU A 74 -6.61 18.16 -11.73
CA GLU A 74 -6.43 18.68 -13.08
C GLU A 74 -4.98 18.52 -13.55
N LYS A 75 -4.02 18.80 -12.65
CA LYS A 75 -2.59 18.63 -12.94
C LYS A 75 -2.23 17.18 -13.30
N PHE A 76 -2.79 16.19 -12.59
CA PHE A 76 -2.54 14.78 -12.91
C PHE A 76 -3.14 14.41 -14.26
N LYS A 77 -4.38 14.83 -14.55
CA LYS A 77 -5.04 14.58 -15.84
C LYS A 77 -4.32 15.22 -17.02
N GLN A 78 -3.69 16.38 -16.82
CA GLN A 78 -2.89 17.02 -17.86
C GLN A 78 -1.61 16.23 -18.18
N ILE A 79 -1.01 15.59 -17.19
CA ILE A 79 0.25 14.84 -17.35
C ILE A 79 -0.02 13.39 -17.80
N PHE A 80 -1.06 12.76 -17.25
CA PHE A 80 -1.43 11.36 -17.51
C PHE A 80 -2.92 11.24 -17.88
N PRO A 81 -3.35 11.84 -19.02
CA PRO A 81 -4.76 11.85 -19.43
C PRO A 81 -5.32 10.44 -19.68
N GLU A 82 -4.46 9.46 -19.88
CA GLU A 82 -4.82 8.08 -20.10
C GLU A 82 -5.09 7.30 -18.80
N ILE A 83 -4.81 7.83 -17.61
CA ILE A 83 -5.02 7.14 -16.33
C ILE A 83 -6.16 7.80 -15.55
N ALA A 84 -7.12 6.99 -15.08
CA ALA A 84 -8.23 7.49 -14.27
C ALA A 84 -8.72 6.47 -13.21
N VAL A 85 -9.49 6.94 -12.24
CA VAL A 85 -10.21 6.07 -11.29
C VAL A 85 -11.51 5.59 -11.92
N LYS A 86 -11.81 4.30 -11.79
CA LYS A 86 -13.04 3.69 -12.31
C LYS A 86 -14.28 4.20 -11.57
N GLN A 87 -15.17 4.91 -12.25
CA GLN A 87 -16.37 5.52 -11.65
C GLN A 87 -17.31 4.52 -10.94
N ASN A 88 -17.59 3.35 -11.54
CA ASN A 88 -18.56 2.39 -11.00
C ASN A 88 -17.99 1.40 -9.95
N LYS A 89 -16.70 1.51 -9.61
CA LYS A 89 -16.07 0.76 -8.51
C LYS A 89 -15.19 1.70 -7.71
N ASP A 90 -15.83 2.72 -7.13
CA ASP A 90 -15.20 3.71 -6.28
C ASP A 90 -15.80 3.69 -4.87
N THR A 91 -15.62 2.57 -4.17
CA THR A 91 -15.95 2.53 -2.74
C THR A 91 -14.79 3.11 -1.95
N LYS A 92 -15.06 3.75 -0.80
CA LYS A 92 -14.01 4.34 0.05
C LYS A 92 -12.87 3.37 0.36
N SER A 93 -13.19 2.08 0.54
CA SER A 93 -12.23 1.03 0.88
C SER A 93 -11.66 0.26 -0.32
N ASN A 94 -12.20 0.43 -1.53
CA ASN A 94 -11.75 -0.30 -2.71
C ASN A 94 -12.06 0.49 -3.98
N PHE A 95 -11.00 0.90 -4.68
CA PHE A 95 -11.11 1.52 -5.98
C PHE A 95 -10.20 0.87 -7.01
N ARG A 96 -10.57 0.99 -8.28
CA ARG A 96 -9.80 0.49 -9.41
C ARG A 96 -9.30 1.62 -10.30
N VAL A 97 -8.16 1.37 -10.94
CA VAL A 97 -7.62 2.25 -11.97
C VAL A 97 -8.01 1.71 -13.35
N VAL A 98 -8.25 2.62 -14.29
CA VAL A 98 -8.46 2.33 -15.71
C VAL A 98 -7.41 3.06 -16.54
N LYS A 99 -7.08 2.48 -17.69
CA LYS A 99 -6.21 3.11 -18.68
C LYS A 99 -6.94 3.30 -20.00
N ASN A 100 -6.82 4.46 -20.63
CA ASN A 100 -7.29 4.67 -21.99
C ASN A 100 -6.24 4.16 -22.99
N VAL A 101 -6.65 3.25 -23.87
CA VAL A 101 -5.81 2.73 -24.96
C VAL A 101 -6.61 2.86 -26.24
N GLY A 102 -6.18 3.76 -27.13
CA GLY A 102 -6.84 3.98 -28.42
C GLY A 102 -8.31 4.42 -28.31
N GLY A 103 -8.66 5.21 -27.28
CA GLY A 103 -10.03 5.67 -27.03
C GLY A 103 -10.87 4.72 -26.16
N VAL A 104 -10.36 3.54 -25.82
CA VAL A 104 -11.07 2.54 -25.01
C VAL A 104 -10.51 2.49 -23.59
N TRP A 105 -11.39 2.61 -22.59
CA TRP A 105 -11.01 2.47 -21.19
C TRP A 105 -10.96 0.99 -20.77
N ILE A 106 -9.76 0.50 -20.47
CA ILE A 106 -9.52 -0.86 -19.98
C ILE A 106 -9.31 -0.87 -18.46
N SER A 107 -9.83 -1.89 -17.79
CA SER A 107 -9.67 -2.04 -16.34
C SER A 107 -8.26 -2.53 -15.99
N GLY A 108 -7.62 -1.84 -15.07
CA GLY A 108 -6.34 -2.24 -14.49
C GLY A 108 -6.51 -2.86 -13.10
N GLY A 109 -5.49 -2.61 -12.28
CA GLY A 109 -5.46 -2.98 -10.89
C GLY A 109 -6.24 -2.01 -10.02
N GLY A 110 -5.75 -1.76 -8.82
CA GLY A 110 -6.46 -0.96 -7.84
C GLY A 110 -5.92 -1.14 -6.44
N ARG A 111 -6.60 -0.52 -5.49
CA ARG A 111 -6.23 -0.50 -4.08
C ARG A 111 -7.39 -0.96 -3.22
N VAL A 112 -7.08 -1.81 -2.26
CA VAL A 112 -7.97 -2.14 -1.13
C VAL A 112 -7.37 -1.53 0.13
N SER A 113 -8.15 -0.71 0.82
CA SER A 113 -7.83 -0.12 2.12
C SER A 113 -8.54 -0.89 3.24
N THR A 114 -7.79 -1.21 4.29
CA THR A 114 -8.25 -2.00 5.42
C THR A 114 -7.53 -1.55 6.70
N SER A 115 -7.73 -2.24 7.81
CA SER A 115 -7.09 -1.91 9.08
C SER A 115 -6.85 -3.16 9.90
N VAL A 116 -6.07 -3.03 10.97
CA VAL A 116 -5.76 -4.12 11.90
C VAL A 116 -7.03 -4.77 12.49
N THR A 117 -8.12 -4.01 12.60
CA THR A 117 -9.40 -4.47 13.14
C THR A 117 -10.38 -4.97 12.08
N ALA A 118 -10.10 -4.74 10.78
CA ALA A 118 -10.99 -5.09 9.69
C ALA A 118 -10.61 -6.44 9.05
N LYS A 119 -11.63 -7.22 8.66
CA LYS A 119 -11.41 -8.49 7.95
C LYS A 119 -11.00 -8.22 6.50
N ILE A 120 -9.90 -8.84 6.06
CA ILE A 120 -9.48 -8.88 4.66
C ILE A 120 -9.98 -10.18 4.03
N MET A 121 -10.97 -10.12 3.13
CA MET A 121 -11.51 -11.29 2.44
C MET A 121 -11.43 -11.14 0.92
N GLY A 122 -10.94 -12.17 0.22
CA GLY A 122 -11.07 -12.32 -1.24
C GLY A 122 -10.16 -11.45 -2.11
N PHE A 123 -9.25 -10.66 -1.53
CA PHE A 123 -8.34 -9.79 -2.31
C PHE A 123 -6.89 -10.28 -2.24
N HIS A 124 -6.24 -10.33 -3.40
CA HIS A 124 -4.81 -10.59 -3.55
C HIS A 124 -4.16 -9.38 -4.23
N SER A 125 -2.93 -9.08 -3.82
CA SER A 125 -2.18 -7.92 -4.30
C SER A 125 -0.75 -8.30 -4.69
N HIS A 126 -0.16 -7.50 -5.57
CA HIS A 126 1.26 -7.62 -5.90
C HIS A 126 2.09 -6.95 -4.80
N ILE A 127 1.61 -5.83 -4.24
CA ILE A 127 2.29 -5.09 -3.17
C ILE A 127 1.34 -4.85 -2.00
N ARG A 128 1.79 -5.15 -0.77
CA ARG A 128 1.08 -4.84 0.48
C ARG A 128 1.81 -3.77 1.26
N ILE A 129 1.06 -2.81 1.80
CA ILE A 129 1.61 -1.64 2.51
C ILE A 129 0.91 -1.51 3.87
N PRO A 130 1.37 -2.25 4.90
CA PRO A 130 1.01 -1.96 6.28
C PRO A 130 1.73 -0.70 6.77
N ASP A 131 0.96 0.33 7.09
CA ASP A 131 1.42 1.66 7.47
C ASP A 131 0.98 2.00 8.90
N ASP A 132 1.93 2.03 9.83
CA ASP A 132 1.70 2.32 11.24
C ASP A 132 0.57 1.47 11.84
N LEU A 133 0.84 0.16 11.97
CA LEU A 133 -0.11 -0.83 12.50
C LEU A 133 -0.36 -0.74 14.01
N ILE A 134 0.40 0.08 14.72
CA ILE A 134 0.20 0.37 16.14
C ILE A 134 -0.02 1.88 16.25
N ASP A 135 -1.00 2.26 17.07
CA ASP A 135 -1.28 3.65 17.40
C ASP A 135 -0.10 4.23 18.20
N PRO A 136 0.59 5.28 17.71
CA PRO A 136 1.73 5.87 18.42
C PRO A 136 1.34 6.63 19.70
N GLU A 137 0.09 7.08 19.83
CA GLU A 137 -0.41 7.77 21.04
C GLU A 137 -0.94 6.79 22.09
N GLY A 138 -1.22 5.54 21.68
CA GLY A 138 -1.68 4.47 22.55
C GLY A 138 -0.57 3.88 23.42
N ALA A 139 -0.94 3.35 24.58
CA ALA A 139 -0.01 2.58 25.41
C ALA A 139 0.33 1.26 24.72
N ILE A 140 1.53 1.15 24.16
CA ILE A 140 2.01 -0.06 23.46
C ILE A 140 1.83 -1.29 24.36
N SER A 141 0.78 -2.05 24.08
CA SER A 141 0.42 -3.24 24.84
C SER A 141 0.78 -4.51 24.07
N GLU A 142 1.05 -5.61 24.78
CA GLU A 142 1.21 -6.92 24.14
C GLU A 142 -0.02 -7.33 23.31
N ALA A 143 -1.21 -6.84 23.70
CA ALA A 143 -2.44 -7.09 22.98
C ALA A 143 -2.44 -6.41 21.60
N GLU A 144 -1.95 -5.18 21.49
CA GLU A 144 -1.81 -4.47 20.22
C GLU A 144 -0.74 -5.08 19.32
N ILE A 145 0.41 -5.46 19.88
CA ILE A 145 1.45 -6.17 19.14
C ILE A 145 0.89 -7.49 18.59
N ARG A 146 0.11 -8.24 19.39
CA ARG A 146 -0.57 -9.47 18.94
C ARG A 146 -1.56 -9.21 17.81
N LYS A 147 -2.38 -8.15 17.91
CA LYS A 147 -3.31 -7.76 16.84
C LYS A 147 -2.57 -7.39 15.55
N ALA A 148 -1.53 -6.56 15.64
CA ALA A 148 -0.73 -6.14 14.49
C ALA A 148 -0.04 -7.33 13.83
N ASN A 149 0.56 -8.24 14.60
CA ASN A 149 1.15 -9.47 14.08
C ASN A 149 0.10 -10.38 13.42
N SER A 150 -1.07 -10.54 14.02
CA SER A 150 -2.16 -11.34 13.42
C SER A 150 -2.62 -10.74 12.09
N HIS A 151 -2.65 -9.41 11.98
CA HIS A 151 -2.96 -8.71 10.74
C HIS A 151 -1.87 -8.91 9.68
N LEU A 152 -0.59 -8.85 10.07
CA LEU A 152 0.54 -9.17 9.19
C LEU A 152 0.49 -10.61 8.68
N ASP A 153 0.14 -11.56 9.55
CA ASP A 153 -0.03 -12.97 9.18
C ASP A 153 -1.12 -13.12 8.11
N VAL A 154 -2.27 -12.43 8.28
CA VAL A 154 -3.33 -12.39 7.25
C VAL A 154 -2.79 -11.78 5.95
N LEU A 155 -2.15 -10.61 5.99
CA LEU A 155 -1.60 -9.94 4.80
C LEU A 155 -0.53 -10.78 4.08
N SER A 156 0.23 -11.59 4.82
CA SER A 156 1.27 -12.45 4.26
C SER A 156 0.70 -13.50 3.28
N THR A 157 -0.56 -13.88 3.47
CA THR A 157 -1.29 -14.83 2.59
C THR A 157 -1.94 -14.16 1.38
N ARG A 158 -2.12 -12.83 1.38
CA ARG A 158 -2.84 -12.08 0.33
C ARG A 158 -1.95 -11.70 -0.87
N LYS A 159 -1.18 -12.68 -1.33
CA LYS A 159 -0.23 -12.56 -2.45
C LYS A 159 -0.90 -13.01 -3.74
N VAL A 160 -0.68 -12.27 -4.82
CA VAL A 160 -1.03 -12.76 -6.16
C VAL A 160 -0.10 -13.90 -6.56
N ASP A 161 1.17 -13.74 -6.22
CA ASP A 161 2.23 -14.71 -6.44
C ASP A 161 3.15 -14.75 -5.21
N LYS A 162 3.46 -15.95 -4.69
CA LYS A 162 4.23 -16.11 -3.45
C LYS A 162 5.67 -15.62 -3.58
N GLU A 163 6.28 -15.83 -4.73
CA GLU A 163 7.69 -15.54 -5.02
C GLU A 163 7.89 -14.08 -5.42
N VAL A 164 6.91 -13.49 -6.12
CA VAL A 164 7.03 -12.12 -6.64
C VAL A 164 6.44 -11.07 -5.70
N SER A 165 5.35 -11.36 -5.00
CA SER A 165 4.62 -10.32 -4.26
C SER A 165 5.39 -9.83 -3.03
N VAL A 166 5.53 -8.51 -2.88
CA VAL A 166 6.31 -7.86 -1.80
C VAL A 166 5.42 -7.19 -0.74
N MET A 167 5.85 -7.21 0.52
CA MET A 167 5.30 -6.41 1.60
C MET A 167 6.27 -5.26 1.91
N ILE A 168 5.73 -4.05 2.05
CA ILE A 168 6.46 -2.83 2.37
C ILE A 168 5.85 -2.25 3.64
N MET A 169 6.43 -2.56 4.78
CA MET A 169 5.96 -2.08 6.08
C MET A 169 6.57 -0.72 6.38
N ILE A 170 5.74 0.18 6.91
CA ILE A 170 6.15 1.49 7.42
C ILE A 170 5.84 1.50 8.91
N SER A 171 6.79 1.94 9.73
CA SER A 171 6.60 2.09 11.16
C SER A 171 7.34 3.30 11.70
N GLN A 172 6.74 3.93 12.71
CA GLN A 172 7.37 4.97 13.55
C GLN A 172 8.10 4.42 14.77
N LEU A 173 7.74 3.21 15.21
CA LEU A 173 8.20 2.65 16.47
C LEU A 173 9.31 1.61 16.23
N ARG A 174 10.15 1.42 17.24
CA ARG A 174 11.14 0.35 17.22
C ARG A 174 10.41 -0.99 17.08
N LEU A 175 10.75 -1.73 16.03
CA LEU A 175 10.04 -2.95 15.60
C LEU A 175 10.24 -4.17 16.51
N SER A 176 10.77 -3.99 17.73
CA SER A 176 10.94 -5.08 18.69
C SER A 176 9.60 -5.73 19.02
N GLY A 177 9.37 -6.95 18.53
CA GLY A 177 8.13 -7.72 18.73
C GLY A 177 7.30 -7.96 17.46
N PHE A 178 7.63 -7.34 16.33
CA PHE A 178 7.00 -7.66 15.05
C PHE A 178 7.59 -8.92 14.41
N ARG A 179 6.74 -9.76 13.83
CA ARG A 179 7.13 -11.05 13.20
C ARG A 179 7.60 -10.93 11.75
N LEU A 180 7.56 -9.72 11.16
CA LEU A 180 8.01 -9.51 9.79
C LEU A 180 9.55 -9.48 9.75
N SER A 181 10.12 -10.34 8.91
CA SER A 181 11.55 -10.31 8.57
C SER A 181 11.72 -9.72 7.17
N GLY A 182 12.71 -8.84 7.00
CA GLY A 182 12.95 -8.12 5.76
C GLY A 182 14.13 -7.16 5.88
N ALA A 183 14.49 -6.52 4.77
CA ALA A 183 15.51 -5.48 4.81
C ALA A 183 14.95 -4.25 5.55
N THR A 184 15.57 -3.88 6.66
CA THR A 184 15.20 -2.69 7.43
C THR A 184 15.98 -1.49 6.95
N ILE A 185 15.27 -0.46 6.52
CA ILE A 185 15.82 0.85 6.20
C ILE A 185 15.50 1.77 7.36
N TYR A 186 16.54 2.22 8.05
CA TYR A 186 16.44 3.21 9.11
C TYR A 186 16.79 4.59 8.54
N ILE A 187 15.88 5.55 8.72
CA ILE A 187 16.12 6.95 8.37
C ILE A 187 16.27 7.70 9.70
N PRO A 188 17.48 8.16 10.08
CA PRO A 188 17.67 8.95 11.28
C PRO A 188 16.94 10.30 11.18
N GLU A 189 16.68 10.92 12.33
CA GLU A 189 16.18 12.30 12.43
C GLU A 189 17.15 13.32 11.82
#